data_AF-A0AAJ2LS56-F1
#
_entry.id   AF-A0AAJ2LS56-F1
#
_cell.length_a   1.000
_cell.length_b   1.000
_cell.length_c   1.000
_cell.angle_alpha   90.00
_cell.angle_beta   90.00
_cell.angle_gamma   90.00
#
_symmetry.space_group_name_H-M   'P 1'
#
loop_
_entity.id
_entity.type
_entity.pdbx_description
1 polymer ?
#
loop_
_entity_poly.entity_id
_entity_poly.type
_entity_poly.pdbx_seq_one_letter_code
_entity_poly.pdbx_strand_id
1 'polypeptide(L)'
;MTTAIANENYPTTQDGFVRARVPVDRALIKSKKLVQLIESIEGLKVSDGRSIWELLVDAGADAETLLYRDKDDDNDTRQAALQFRVNIPNVDGFLVIEESPTEQSFVLLFQNVNSNRSVQVGRALLSTLGQQLENLVLHDQRRCTPETARTIIR
;
A
#
# COMPACT_ATOMS: atom_id res chain seq x y z
N MET A 1 4.25 -29.38 14.63
CA MET A 1 3.19 -28.42 14.28
C MET A 1 3.54 -27.13 15.00
N THR A 2 4.17 -26.18 14.29
CA THR A 2 4.81 -25.00 14.90
C THR A 2 3.82 -23.84 14.96
N THR A 3 3.65 -23.32 16.16
CA THR A 3 2.74 -22.25 16.58
C THR A 3 3.06 -20.94 15.86
N ALA A 4 2.09 -20.39 15.11
CA ALA A 4 2.14 -19.01 14.64
C ALA A 4 1.84 -18.09 15.82
N ILE A 5 2.87 -17.39 16.30
CA ILE A 5 2.77 -16.30 17.26
C ILE A 5 2.02 -15.12 16.61
N ALA A 6 0.73 -15.01 16.92
CA ALA A 6 -0.05 -13.81 16.69
C ALA A 6 0.40 -12.76 17.71
N ASN A 7 1.19 -11.78 17.28
CA ASN A 7 1.44 -10.58 18.08
C ASN A 7 0.23 -9.66 17.97
N GLU A 8 -0.52 -9.61 19.06
CA GLU A 8 -1.69 -8.77 19.32
C GLU A 8 -1.29 -7.29 19.44
N ASN A 9 -1.84 -6.43 18.55
CA ASN A 9 -2.19 -4.99 18.76
C ASN A 9 -2.35 -4.20 17.44
N TYR A 10 -2.89 -4.84 16.40
CA TYR A 10 -3.43 -4.12 15.24
C TYR A 10 -4.84 -4.67 15.02
N PRO A 11 -5.88 -3.81 14.91
CA PRO A 11 -7.24 -4.29 14.71
C PRO A 11 -7.26 -5.20 13.48
N THR A 12 -7.87 -6.37 13.66
CA THR A 12 -8.21 -7.41 12.68
C THR A 12 -8.20 -6.89 11.25
N THR A 13 -7.18 -7.31 10.49
CA THR A 13 -7.05 -7.27 9.02
C THR A 13 -8.27 -6.68 8.32
N GLN A 14 -8.25 -5.36 8.11
CA GLN A 14 -9.25 -4.67 7.30
C GLN A 14 -9.27 -5.36 5.92
N ASP A 15 -10.47 -5.66 5.42
CA ASP A 15 -10.73 -5.97 4.01
C ASP A 15 -9.95 -7.13 3.32
N GLY A 16 -9.55 -8.16 4.07
CA GLY A 16 -8.94 -9.38 3.49
C GLY A 16 -7.44 -9.29 3.21
N PHE A 17 -6.76 -8.30 3.81
CA PHE A 17 -5.30 -8.24 3.79
C PHE A 17 -4.69 -9.26 4.75
N VAL A 18 -3.59 -9.89 4.34
CA VAL A 18 -2.80 -10.84 5.11
C VAL A 18 -1.46 -10.18 5.44
N ARG A 19 -1.01 -10.34 6.68
CA ARG A 19 0.30 -9.87 7.12
C ARG A 19 1.36 -10.93 6.84
N ALA A 20 2.45 -10.55 6.18
CA ALA A 20 3.62 -11.38 5.97
C ALA A 20 4.89 -10.68 6.44
N ARG A 21 5.90 -11.48 6.82
CA ARG A 21 7.24 -10.97 7.09
C ARG A 21 7.99 -10.75 5.78
N VAL A 22 8.83 -9.72 5.76
CA VAL A 22 9.75 -9.44 4.65
C VAL A 22 11.06 -10.22 4.89
N PRO A 23 11.62 -10.93 3.89
CA PRO A 23 11.15 -11.05 2.52
C PRO A 23 9.92 -11.97 2.41
N VAL A 24 8.94 -11.56 1.61
CA VAL A 24 7.70 -12.32 1.42
C VAL A 24 7.98 -13.57 0.60
N ASP A 25 7.51 -14.74 1.06
CA ASP A 25 7.60 -15.98 0.30
C ASP A 25 6.59 -15.96 -0.87
N ARG A 26 7.11 -15.61 -2.06
CA ARG A 26 6.34 -15.46 -3.29
C ARG A 26 5.68 -16.77 -3.74
N ALA A 27 6.21 -17.92 -3.32
CA ALA A 27 5.63 -19.23 -3.67
C ALA A 27 4.27 -19.47 -3.00
N LEU A 28 3.94 -18.70 -1.96
CA LEU A 28 2.67 -18.78 -1.23
C LEU A 28 1.60 -17.82 -1.78
N ILE A 29 1.95 -16.95 -2.74
CA ILE A 29 1.05 -15.97 -3.34
C ILE A 29 0.41 -16.58 -4.60
N LYS A 30 -0.92 -16.54 -4.68
CA LYS A 30 -1.69 -17.06 -5.82
C LYS A 30 -1.72 -16.07 -6.98
N SER A 31 -1.86 -14.79 -6.69
CA SER A 31 -1.95 -13.73 -7.69
C SER A 31 -0.57 -13.44 -8.30
N LYS A 32 -0.42 -13.67 -9.62
CA LYS A 32 0.79 -13.26 -10.35
C LYS A 32 0.93 -11.75 -10.39
N LYS A 33 -0.21 -11.06 -10.46
CA LYS A 33 -0.34 -9.61 -10.38
C LYS A 33 0.23 -9.05 -9.07
N LEU A 34 -0.12 -9.66 -7.93
CA LEU A 34 0.44 -9.28 -6.64
C LEU A 34 1.95 -9.48 -6.57
N VAL A 35 2.47 -10.59 -7.10
CA VAL A 35 3.91 -10.83 -7.16
C VAL A 35 4.61 -9.73 -7.98
N GLN A 36 4.06 -9.39 -9.14
CA GLN A 36 4.59 -8.30 -9.98
C GLN A 36 4.54 -6.94 -9.27
N LEU A 37 3.49 -6.66 -8.50
CA LEU A 37 3.37 -5.45 -7.69
C LEU A 37 4.46 -5.37 -6.61
N ILE A 38 4.72 -6.48 -5.90
CA ILE A 38 5.78 -6.55 -4.89
C ILE A 38 7.14 -6.33 -5.56
N GLU A 39 7.44 -7.05 -6.64
CA GLU A 39 8.71 -6.90 -7.38
C GLU A 39 8.90 -5.49 -7.92
N SER A 40 7.83 -4.88 -8.42
CA SER A 40 7.83 -3.50 -8.89
C SER A 40 8.21 -2.54 -7.77
N ILE A 41 7.59 -2.65 -6.59
CA ILE A 41 7.88 -1.76 -5.46
C ILE A 41 9.28 -1.99 -4.89
N GLU A 42 9.73 -3.23 -4.79
CA GLU A 42 11.09 -3.59 -4.37
C GLU A 42 12.16 -3.03 -5.31
N GLY A 43 11.90 -3.00 -6.63
CA GLY A 43 12.83 -2.52 -7.65
C GLY A 43 12.84 -1.01 -7.86
N LEU A 44 11.84 -0.29 -7.35
CA LEU A 44 11.71 1.14 -7.60
C LEU A 44 12.56 1.99 -6.63
N LYS A 45 13.11 3.06 -7.20
CA LYS A 45 13.87 4.08 -6.47
C LYS A 45 13.16 5.42 -6.55
N VAL A 46 13.32 6.22 -5.49
CA VAL A 46 12.90 7.62 -5.44
C VAL A 46 14.00 8.52 -5.97
N SER A 47 13.71 9.81 -6.15
CA SER A 47 14.59 10.77 -6.84
C SER A 47 15.95 10.95 -6.14
N ASP A 48 15.95 10.79 -4.82
CA ASP A 48 17.12 10.85 -3.94
C ASP A 48 17.95 9.53 -3.93
N GLY A 49 17.59 8.56 -4.77
CA GLY A 49 18.31 7.28 -4.92
C GLY A 49 17.98 6.21 -3.86
N ARG A 50 17.22 6.57 -2.83
CA ARG A 50 16.64 5.64 -1.83
C ARG A 50 15.61 4.71 -2.50
N SER A 51 15.40 3.54 -1.91
CA SER A 51 14.31 2.65 -2.31
C SER A 51 12.95 3.20 -1.84
N ILE A 52 11.87 2.80 -2.52
CA ILE A 52 10.52 3.12 -2.04
C ILE A 52 10.27 2.54 -0.65
N TRP A 53 10.87 1.38 -0.35
CA TRP A 53 10.76 0.76 0.97
C TRP A 53 11.30 1.66 2.08
N GLU A 54 12.50 2.22 1.90
CA GLU A 54 13.10 3.16 2.85
C GLU A 54 12.23 4.40 3.04
N LEU A 55 11.67 4.95 1.95
CA LEU A 55 10.73 6.08 2.03
C LEU A 55 9.46 5.74 2.84
N LEU A 56 8.90 4.54 2.64
CA LEU A 56 7.71 4.09 3.36
C LEU A 56 7.99 3.83 4.84
N VAL A 57 9.16 3.27 5.17
CA VAL A 57 9.62 3.10 6.56
C VAL A 57 9.79 4.45 7.24
N ASP A 58 10.40 5.44 6.58
CA ASP A 58 10.48 6.82 7.08
C ASP A 58 9.09 7.43 7.30
N ALA A 59 8.10 7.03 6.48
CA ALA A 59 6.70 7.43 6.61
C ALA A 59 5.94 6.66 7.70
N GLY A 60 6.58 5.75 8.44
CA GLY A 60 5.97 4.99 9.54
C GLY A 60 5.48 3.59 9.18
N ALA A 61 5.86 3.05 8.02
CA ALA A 61 5.62 1.66 7.69
C ALA A 61 6.48 0.71 8.54
N ASP A 62 5.94 -0.47 8.80
CA ASP A 62 6.65 -1.53 9.52
C ASP A 62 7.75 -2.11 8.61
N ALA A 63 9.00 -2.00 9.03
CA ALA A 63 10.15 -2.43 8.23
C ALA A 63 10.27 -3.96 8.11
N GLU A 64 9.61 -4.72 8.97
CA GLU A 64 9.71 -6.18 9.03
C GLU A 64 8.50 -6.88 8.42
N THR A 65 7.39 -6.16 8.20
CA THR A 65 6.15 -6.76 7.76
C THR A 65 5.42 -5.96 6.69
N LEU A 66 4.83 -6.69 5.75
CA LEU A 66 4.00 -6.17 4.66
C LEU A 66 2.57 -6.69 4.86
N LEU A 67 1.57 -5.88 4.55
CA LEU A 67 0.21 -6.34 4.38
C LEU A 67 -0.12 -6.43 2.90
N TYR A 68 -0.68 -7.55 2.46
CA TYR A 68 -1.10 -7.73 1.08
C TYR A 68 -2.44 -8.42 0.97
N ARG A 69 -3.18 -8.12 -0.09
CA ARG A 69 -4.42 -8.82 -0.43
C ARG A 69 -4.13 -9.73 -1.62
N ASP A 70 -3.97 -11.01 -1.33
CA ASP A 70 -3.80 -12.06 -2.34
C ASP A 70 -5.18 -12.52 -2.84
N LYS A 71 -5.25 -12.83 -4.14
CA LYS A 71 -6.49 -13.28 -4.78
C LYS A 71 -6.19 -14.23 -5.92
N ASP A 72 -7.22 -14.94 -6.36
CA ASP A 72 -7.17 -15.58 -7.65
C ASP A 72 -7.32 -14.51 -8.74
N ASP A 73 -6.43 -14.51 -9.74
CA ASP A 73 -6.42 -13.50 -10.81
C ASP A 73 -7.71 -13.56 -11.67
N ASP A 74 -8.41 -14.70 -11.65
CA ASP A 74 -9.70 -14.90 -12.33
C ASP A 74 -10.91 -14.29 -11.58
N ASN A 75 -10.71 -13.79 -10.35
CA ASN A 75 -11.77 -13.16 -9.56
C ASN A 75 -11.67 -11.62 -9.59
N ASP A 76 -12.67 -10.98 -10.19
CA ASP A 76 -12.70 -9.53 -10.46
C ASP A 76 -13.36 -8.70 -9.35
N THR A 77 -13.82 -9.33 -8.26
CA THR A 77 -14.58 -8.63 -7.22
C THR A 77 -13.74 -7.65 -6.38
N ARG A 78 -12.41 -7.87 -6.28
CA ARG A 78 -11.44 -6.99 -5.59
C ARG A 78 -10.08 -7.09 -6.27
N GLN A 79 -9.26 -6.04 -6.25
CA GLN A 79 -7.93 -6.05 -6.89
C GLN A 79 -6.82 -6.52 -5.95
N ALA A 80 -5.74 -7.04 -6.52
CA ALA A 80 -4.51 -7.33 -5.77
C ALA A 80 -3.97 -6.01 -5.22
N ALA A 81 -3.54 -6.02 -3.96
CA ALA A 81 -3.21 -4.79 -3.27
C ALA A 81 -2.09 -5.00 -2.23
N LEU A 82 -1.28 -3.96 -2.04
CA LEU A 82 -0.39 -3.83 -0.89
C LEU A 82 -0.89 -2.73 0.02
N GLN A 83 -0.75 -2.95 1.32
CA GLN A 83 -1.14 -2.00 2.35
C GLN A 83 0.04 -1.76 3.28
N PHE A 84 0.31 -0.48 3.52
CA PHE A 84 1.38 -0.01 4.39
C PHE A 84 0.76 0.87 5.45
N ARG A 85 1.06 0.62 6.73
CA ARG A 85 0.75 1.60 7.77
C ARG A 85 1.60 2.84 7.49
N VAL A 86 1.00 4.01 7.51
CA VAL A 86 1.73 5.27 7.39
C VAL A 86 1.28 6.21 8.50
N ASN A 87 2.22 6.96 9.02
CA ASN A 87 2.01 8.02 10.00
C ASN A 87 2.62 9.29 9.42
N ILE A 88 1.91 9.87 8.45
CA ILE A 88 2.25 11.15 7.85
C ILE A 88 1.36 12.22 8.46
N PRO A 89 1.81 13.49 8.53
CA PRO A 89 0.99 14.57 9.04
C PRO A 89 -0.36 14.54 8.31
N ASN A 90 -1.48 14.49 9.04
CA ASN A 90 -2.88 14.47 8.55
C ASN A 90 -3.43 13.12 8.07
N VAL A 91 -2.63 12.06 8.02
CA VAL A 91 -3.10 10.69 7.77
C VAL A 91 -2.54 9.75 8.83
N ASP A 92 -3.38 9.41 9.81
CA ASP A 92 -3.20 8.22 10.66
C ASP A 92 -4.01 7.07 10.07
N GLY A 93 -3.31 6.15 9.41
CA GLY A 93 -3.97 5.08 8.69
C GLY A 93 -3.04 4.28 7.80
N PHE A 94 -3.53 3.96 6.62
CA PHE A 94 -2.88 3.06 5.69
C PHE A 94 -2.83 3.64 4.29
N LEU A 95 -1.68 3.52 3.64
CA LEU A 95 -1.51 3.69 2.21
C LEU A 95 -1.76 2.33 1.55
N VAL A 96 -2.72 2.27 0.64
CA VAL A 96 -3.02 1.08 -0.16
C VAL A 96 -2.64 1.34 -1.61
N ILE A 97 -1.86 0.43 -2.18
CA ILE A 97 -1.46 0.42 -3.58
C ILE A 97 -2.19 -0.75 -4.24
N GLU A 98 -3.15 -0.44 -5.11
CA GLU A 98 -3.93 -1.44 -5.85
C GLU A 98 -3.51 -1.44 -7.31
N GLU A 99 -3.40 -2.62 -7.92
CA GLU A 99 -3.23 -2.72 -9.37
C GLU A 99 -4.57 -2.42 -10.08
N SER A 100 -4.51 -1.60 -11.13
CA SER A 100 -5.67 -1.35 -11.97
C SER A 100 -5.85 -2.50 -12.97
N PRO A 101 -7.05 -3.09 -13.10
CA PRO A 101 -7.29 -4.22 -14.00
C PRO A 101 -7.22 -3.84 -15.48
N THR A 102 -7.39 -2.56 -15.81
CA THR A 102 -7.57 -2.08 -17.19
C THR A 102 -6.37 -1.37 -17.78
N GLU A 103 -5.41 -0.94 -16.94
CA GLU A 103 -4.22 -0.22 -17.37
C GLU A 103 -3.05 -0.70 -16.52
N GLN A 104 -1.84 -0.76 -17.10
CA GLN A 104 -0.56 -0.99 -16.41
C GLN A 104 -0.24 0.17 -15.44
N SER A 105 -1.12 0.38 -14.48
CA SER A 105 -1.22 1.52 -13.59
C SER A 105 -1.64 1.04 -12.21
N PHE A 106 -1.25 1.82 -11.22
CA PHE A 106 -1.55 1.61 -9.82
C PHE A 106 -2.50 2.71 -9.36
N VAL A 107 -3.48 2.32 -8.56
CA VAL A 107 -4.36 3.24 -7.84
C VAL A 107 -3.82 3.38 -6.43
N LEU A 108 -3.61 4.62 -6.01
CA LEU A 108 -3.11 4.96 -4.68
C LEU A 108 -4.28 5.44 -3.84
N LEU A 109 -4.46 4.81 -2.68
CA LEU A 109 -5.58 5.03 -1.79
C LEU A 109 -5.07 5.31 -0.38
N PHE A 110 -5.67 6.28 0.31
CA PHE A 110 -5.54 6.40 1.76
C PHE A 110 -6.76 5.85 2.47
N GLN A 111 -6.51 5.03 3.48
CA GLN A 111 -7.53 4.48 4.35
C GLN A 111 -7.26 4.96 5.78
N ASN A 112 -8.22 5.63 6.39
CA ASN A 112 -8.08 6.08 7.78
C ASN A 112 -8.16 4.88 8.74
N VAL A 113 -7.35 4.86 9.81
CA VAL A 113 -7.35 3.74 10.77
C VAL A 113 -8.73 3.47 11.39
N ASN A 114 -9.57 4.50 11.52
CA ASN A 114 -10.91 4.41 12.11
C ASN A 114 -12.02 4.19 11.07
N SER A 115 -11.67 4.05 9.79
CA SER A 115 -12.66 3.92 8.71
C SER A 115 -12.27 2.81 7.72
N ASN A 116 -13.26 2.03 7.30
CA ASN A 116 -13.08 1.08 6.20
C ASN A 116 -13.20 1.74 4.81
N ARG A 117 -13.34 3.07 4.76
CA ARG A 117 -13.40 3.81 3.50
C ARG A 117 -11.99 4.21 3.08
N SER A 118 -11.64 3.82 1.86
CA SER A 118 -10.44 4.25 1.17
C SER A 118 -10.77 5.45 0.26
N VAL A 119 -9.92 6.46 0.26
CA VAL A 119 -10.01 7.63 -0.60
C VAL A 119 -8.90 7.55 -1.63
N GLN A 120 -9.25 7.60 -2.92
CA GLN A 120 -8.26 7.64 -3.98
C GLN A 120 -7.52 8.98 -3.95
N VAL A 121 -6.21 8.91 -3.78
CA VAL A 121 -5.32 10.08 -3.72
C VAL A 121 -4.44 10.21 -4.95
N GLY A 122 -4.36 9.16 -5.77
CA GLY A 122 -3.61 9.22 -7.01
C GLY A 122 -3.82 8.02 -7.92
N ARG A 123 -3.24 8.14 -9.10
CA ARG A 123 -3.02 7.05 -10.04
C ARG A 123 -1.62 7.22 -10.61
N ALA A 124 -0.85 6.14 -10.67
CA ALA A 124 0.52 6.18 -11.14
C ALA A 124 0.79 5.05 -12.13
N LEU A 125 1.64 5.27 -13.12
CA LEU A 125 2.20 4.20 -13.93
C LEU A 125 3.40 3.62 -13.20
N LEU A 126 3.86 2.42 -13.57
CA LEU A 126 5.08 1.84 -13.00
C LEU A 126 6.28 2.80 -13.06
N SER A 127 6.44 3.49 -14.20
CA SER A 127 7.51 4.46 -14.42
C SER A 127 7.40 5.73 -13.57
N THR A 128 6.21 6.06 -13.06
CA THR A 128 5.95 7.28 -12.27
C THR A 128 5.56 6.99 -10.82
N LEU A 129 5.44 5.72 -10.44
CA LEU A 129 5.00 5.29 -9.12
C LEU A 129 5.92 5.79 -8.02
N GLY A 130 7.25 5.67 -8.19
CA GLY A 130 8.22 6.18 -7.22
C GLY A 130 8.09 7.69 -6.99
N GLN A 131 7.95 8.47 -8.07
CA GLN A 131 7.76 9.92 -7.97
C GLN A 131 6.42 10.28 -7.31
N GLN A 132 5.34 9.56 -7.62
CA GLN A 132 4.03 9.82 -7.03
C GLN A 132 4.00 9.48 -5.55
N LEU A 133 4.64 8.38 -5.14
CA LEU A 133 4.77 8.00 -3.74
C LEU A 133 5.66 8.98 -2.97
N GLU A 134 6.78 9.39 -3.57
CA GLU A 134 7.63 10.46 -3.03
C GLU A 134 6.82 11.74 -2.84
N ASN A 135 6.02 12.12 -3.84
CA ASN A 135 5.18 13.29 -3.73
C ASN A 135 4.12 13.14 -2.63
N LEU A 136 3.45 11.99 -2.53
CA LEU A 136 2.44 11.77 -1.49
C LEU A 136 3.04 11.76 -0.08
N VAL A 137 4.19 11.13 0.12
CA VAL A 137 4.85 11.06 1.42
C VAL A 137 5.50 12.40 1.80
N LEU A 138 6.12 13.10 0.84
CA LEU A 138 6.87 14.34 1.10
C LEU A 138 6.07 15.64 0.93
N HIS A 139 5.08 15.71 0.03
CA HIS A 139 4.25 16.92 -0.11
C HIS A 139 3.22 17.05 1.01
N ASP A 140 2.70 15.95 1.54
CA ASP A 140 1.72 16.01 2.65
C ASP A 140 2.37 16.50 3.97
N GLN A 141 3.69 16.32 4.11
CA GLN A 141 4.51 16.94 5.16
C GLN A 141 4.54 18.49 5.06
N ARG A 142 4.25 19.06 3.88
CA ARG A 142 4.36 20.51 3.62
C ARG A 142 3.03 21.21 3.40
N ARG A 143 1.93 20.49 3.17
CA ARG A 143 0.60 21.06 2.91
C ARG A 143 -0.52 20.13 3.35
N CYS A 144 -1.06 20.37 4.54
CA CYS A 144 -2.49 20.19 4.74
C CYS A 144 -3.03 21.40 5.49
N THR A 145 -3.75 22.23 4.75
CA THR A 145 -5.00 22.78 5.24
C THR A 145 -6.13 21.86 4.73
N PRO A 146 -7.17 21.59 5.53
CA PRO A 146 -8.15 20.51 5.32
C PRO A 146 -9.13 20.68 4.13
N GLU A 147 -8.77 21.38 3.06
CA GLU A 147 -9.74 21.88 2.07
C GLU A 147 -9.81 21.09 0.75
N THR A 148 -9.17 19.93 0.61
CA THR A 148 -9.16 19.21 -0.69
C THR A 148 -9.42 17.71 -0.59
N ALA A 149 -10.19 17.27 0.40
CA ALA A 149 -10.79 15.93 0.36
C ALA A 149 -12.06 15.96 -0.51
N ARG A 150 -11.92 15.81 -1.83
CA ARG A 150 -13.08 15.52 -2.69
C ARG A 150 -13.59 14.12 -2.38
N THR A 151 -14.68 14.07 -1.64
CA THR A 151 -15.45 12.85 -1.39
C THR A 151 -16.04 12.37 -2.72
N ILE A 152 -15.56 11.23 -3.23
CA ILE A 152 -16.28 10.50 -4.28
C ILE A 152 -17.30 9.62 -3.56
N ILE A 153 -18.56 10.05 -3.58
CA ILE A 153 -19.70 9.23 -3.18
C ILE A 153 -19.95 8.26 -4.34
N ARG A 154 -19.93 6.97 -4.07
CA ARG A 154 -20.49 5.95 -4.96
C ARG A 154 -21.49 5.12 -4.19
#